data_AF-W1WTX4-F1
#
_entry.id   AF-W1WTX4-F1
#
_cell.length_a   1.000
_cell.length_b   1.000
_cell.length_c   1.000
_cell.angle_alpha   90.00
_cell.angle_beta   90.00
_cell.angle_gamma   90.00
#
_symmetry.space_group_name_H-M   'P 1'
#
loop_
_entity.id
_entity.type
_entity.pdbx_description
1 polymer ?
#
loop_
_entity_poly.entity_id
_entity_poly.type
_entity_poly.pdbx_seq_one_letter_code
_entity_poly.pdbx_strand_id
1 'polypeptide(L)'
;MKNGVKISLAIIGVFLIVCEFFYGIPFLGGSVILSFGWQPLLFNALLYLVLIIILLVDSQNSIKPMFVIPFLGLIGSFVAFLPVIGMVIHWILFFLMIFFVFIVLAAPTYIPNKNARVVYTQYKKRIKGDND
;
A
#
# COMPACT_ATOMS: atom_id res chain seq x y z
N MET A 1 -9.20 4.23 7.62
CA MET A 1 -8.84 2.79 7.61
C MET A 1 -9.23 2.10 8.90
N LYS A 2 -9.56 0.81 8.83
CA LYS A 2 -9.59 -0.08 10.00
C LYS A 2 -8.16 -0.45 10.42
N ASN A 3 -7.91 -0.64 11.71
CA ASN A 3 -6.57 -0.97 12.23
C ASN A 3 -6.01 -2.26 11.62
N GLY A 4 -6.84 -3.28 11.38
CA GLY A 4 -6.39 -4.53 10.74
C GLY A 4 -5.84 -4.32 9.33
N VAL A 5 -6.52 -3.54 8.49
CA VAL A 5 -6.08 -3.25 7.11
C VAL A 5 -4.77 -2.46 7.11
N LYS A 6 -4.65 -1.48 8.01
CA LYS A 6 -3.43 -0.68 8.20
C LYS A 6 -2.24 -1.56 8.57
N ILE A 7 -2.41 -2.48 9.51
CA ILE A 7 -1.35 -3.41 9.94
C ILE A 7 -0.99 -4.37 8.79
N SER A 8 -1.97 -4.93 8.07
CA SER A 8 -1.71 -5.81 6.92
C SER A 8 -0.90 -5.10 5.83
N LEU A 9 -1.26 -3.86 5.47
CA LEU A 9 -0.51 -3.06 4.49
C LEU A 9 0.91 -2.75 4.97
N ALA A 10 1.10 -2.44 6.25
CA ALA A 10 2.41 -2.19 6.83
C ALA A 10 3.29 -3.44 6.82
N ILE A 11 2.76 -4.61 7.20
CA ILE A 11 3.51 -5.88 7.21
C ILE A 11 3.95 -6.26 5.79
N ILE A 12 3.03 -6.25 4.83
CA ILE A 12 3.36 -6.56 3.43
C ILE A 12 4.34 -5.52 2.88
N GLY A 13 4.16 -4.24 3.21
CA GLY A 13 5.05 -3.16 2.81
C GLY A 13 6.47 -3.34 3.35
N VAL A 14 6.64 -3.67 4.63
CA VAL A 14 7.95 -3.94 5.25
C VAL A 14 8.62 -5.15 4.61
N PHE A 15 7.86 -6.22 4.35
CA PHE A 15 8.38 -7.38 3.65
C PHE A 15 8.91 -7.01 2.25
N LEU A 16 8.14 -6.21 1.49
CA LEU A 16 8.56 -5.72 0.18
C LEU A 16 9.82 -4.84 0.28
N ILE A 17 9.95 -3.96 1.28
CA ILE A 17 11.18 -3.17 1.50
C ILE A 17 12.42 -4.08 1.59
N VAL A 18 12.32 -5.19 2.34
CA VAL A 18 13.43 -6.15 2.48
C VAL A 18 13.76 -6.80 1.14
N CYS A 19 12.73 -7.20 0.37
CA CYS A 19 12.92 -7.78 -0.97
C CYS A 19 13.55 -6.78 -1.96
N GLU A 20 13.03 -5.56 -2.03
CA GLU A 20 13.57 -4.50 -2.91
C GLU A 20 15.03 -4.18 -2.57
N PHE A 21 15.37 -4.11 -1.28
CA PHE A 21 16.75 -3.93 -0.84
C PHE A 21 17.65 -5.05 -1.33
N PHE A 22 17.23 -6.30 -1.13
CA PHE A 22 18.02 -7.48 -1.51
C PHE A 22 18.22 -7.57 -3.03
N TYR A 23 17.19 -7.29 -3.82
CA TYR A 23 17.28 -7.28 -5.29
C TYR A 23 18.01 -6.05 -5.84
N GLY A 24 18.09 -4.95 -5.08
CA GLY A 24 18.87 -3.77 -5.43
C GLY A 24 20.38 -3.95 -5.28
N ILE A 25 20.86 -4.95 -4.53
CA ILE A 25 22.31 -5.18 -4.35
C ILE A 25 22.93 -5.60 -5.68
N PRO A 26 23.95 -4.87 -6.18
CA PRO A 26 24.60 -5.22 -7.43
C PRO A 26 25.19 -6.62 -7.43
N PHE A 27 25.06 -7.33 -8.56
CA PHE A 27 25.46 -8.72 -8.77
C PHE A 27 24.68 -9.75 -7.94
N LEU A 28 24.41 -9.50 -6.67
CA LEU A 28 23.67 -10.40 -5.78
C LEU A 28 22.19 -10.49 -6.17
N GLY A 29 21.51 -9.35 -6.34
CA GLY A 29 20.11 -9.33 -6.80
C GLY A 29 19.96 -9.94 -8.20
N GLY A 30 20.80 -9.50 -9.13
CA GLY A 30 20.79 -10.00 -10.51
C GLY A 30 21.07 -11.50 -10.63
N SER A 31 22.04 -12.03 -9.87
CA SER A 31 22.34 -13.48 -9.88
C SER A 31 21.17 -14.29 -9.34
N VAL A 32 20.55 -13.88 -8.23
CA VAL A 32 19.38 -14.57 -7.66
C VAL A 32 18.22 -14.58 -8.65
N ILE A 33 17.92 -13.45 -9.29
CA ILE A 33 16.83 -13.35 -10.27
C ILE A 33 17.06 -14.30 -11.45
N LEU A 34 18.30 -14.36 -11.97
CA LEU A 34 18.66 -15.25 -13.09
C LEU A 34 18.66 -16.72 -12.68
N SER A 35 19.17 -17.06 -11.49
CA SER A 35 19.21 -18.44 -10.98
C SER A 35 17.82 -19.04 -10.75
N PHE A 36 16.84 -18.22 -10.35
CA PHE A 36 15.46 -18.65 -10.14
C PHE A 36 14.55 -18.36 -11.35
N GLY A 37 15.11 -18.01 -12.51
CA GLY A 37 14.34 -17.84 -13.74
C GLY A 37 13.24 -16.78 -13.64
N TRP A 38 13.52 -15.61 -13.09
CA TRP A 38 12.59 -14.48 -12.94
C TRP A 38 11.37 -14.74 -12.03
N GLN A 39 11.26 -15.91 -11.39
CA GLN A 39 10.22 -16.18 -10.38
C GLN A 39 10.19 -15.17 -9.24
N PRO A 40 11.34 -14.66 -8.71
CA PRO A 40 11.32 -13.67 -7.63
C PRO A 40 10.63 -12.35 -8.03
N LEU A 41 10.74 -11.93 -9.29
CA LEU A 41 10.07 -10.72 -9.80
C LEU A 41 8.55 -10.92 -9.84
N LEU A 42 8.10 -12.08 -10.29
CA LEU A 42 6.68 -12.40 -10.35
C LEU A 42 6.07 -12.46 -8.94
N PHE A 43 6.81 -12.96 -7.96
CA PHE A 43 6.39 -12.97 -6.56
C PHE A 43 6.26 -11.54 -6.00
N ASN A 44 7.24 -10.66 -6.23
CA ASN A 44 7.12 -9.24 -5.85
C ASN A 44 5.94 -8.54 -6.55
N ALA A 45 5.77 -8.78 -7.85
CA ALA A 45 4.65 -8.23 -8.62
C ALA A 45 3.30 -8.64 -8.01
N LEU A 46 3.15 -9.89 -7.58
CA LEU A 46 1.95 -10.39 -6.91
C LEU A 46 1.70 -9.64 -5.58
N LEU A 47 2.73 -9.44 -4.77
CA LEU A 47 2.59 -8.70 -3.51
C LEU A 47 2.18 -7.24 -3.74
N TYR A 48 2.75 -6.57 -4.75
CA TYR A 48 2.30 -5.23 -5.16
C TYR A 48 0.84 -5.24 -5.62
N LEU A 49 0.42 -6.25 -6.37
CA LEU A 49 -0.97 -6.43 -6.77
C LEU A 49 -1.91 -6.63 -5.57
N VAL A 50 -1.49 -7.37 -4.54
CA VAL A 50 -2.27 -7.51 -3.30
C VAL A 50 -2.39 -6.18 -2.57
N LEU A 51 -1.31 -5.40 -2.45
CA LEU A 51 -1.36 -4.04 -1.89
C LEU A 51 -2.33 -3.15 -2.66
N ILE A 52 -2.28 -3.18 -3.99
CA ILE A 52 -3.19 -2.48 -4.89
C ILE A 52 -4.64 -2.85 -4.60
N ILE A 53 -4.98 -4.14 -4.55
CA ILE A 53 -6.35 -4.60 -4.29
C ILE A 53 -6.83 -4.12 -2.92
N ILE A 54 -6.01 -4.26 -1.87
CA ILE A 54 -6.37 -3.81 -0.53
C ILE A 54 -6.65 -2.30 -0.51
N LEU A 55 -5.82 -1.50 -1.19
CA LEU A 55 -6.00 -0.05 -1.28
C LEU A 55 -7.22 0.37 -2.12
N LEU A 56 -7.56 -0.39 -3.17
CA LEU A 56 -8.73 -0.13 -4.00
C LEU A 56 -10.03 -0.52 -3.29
N VAL A 57 -10.02 -1.62 -2.54
CA VAL A 57 -11.18 -2.08 -1.76
C VAL A 57 -11.42 -1.20 -0.53
N ASP A 58 -10.39 -0.57 0.02
CA ASP A 58 -10.57 0.37 1.13
C ASP A 58 -11.29 1.64 0.64
N SER A 59 -12.53 1.84 1.11
CA SER A 59 -13.40 2.95 0.68
C SER A 59 -12.96 4.33 1.18
N GLN A 60 -11.78 4.42 1.79
CA GLN A 60 -11.29 5.59 2.51
C GLN A 60 -10.58 6.54 1.56
N ASN A 61 -11.14 7.75 1.37
CA ASN A 61 -10.62 8.70 0.38
C ASN A 61 -9.24 9.28 0.73
N SER A 62 -8.81 9.19 1.99
CA SER A 62 -7.57 9.78 2.49
C SER A 62 -6.30 9.10 1.97
N ILE A 63 -6.40 7.91 1.37
CA ILE A 63 -5.26 7.03 1.06
C ILE A 63 -5.22 6.64 -0.42
N LYS A 64 -6.23 7.03 -1.20
CA LYS A 64 -6.25 6.81 -2.65
C LYS A 64 -5.02 7.36 -3.40
N PRO A 65 -4.42 8.52 -3.04
CA PRO A 65 -3.19 9.00 -3.69
C PRO A 65 -2.01 8.05 -3.53
N MET A 66 -2.06 7.18 -2.52
CA MET A 66 -0.97 6.28 -2.14
C MET A 66 -0.86 5.04 -3.02
N PHE A 67 -1.91 4.75 -3.81
CA PHE A 67 -1.96 3.67 -4.79
C PHE A 67 -0.82 3.76 -5.82
N VAL A 68 -0.34 4.97 -6.11
CA VAL A 68 0.69 5.22 -7.12
C VAL A 68 1.97 4.45 -6.82
N ILE A 69 2.34 4.31 -5.53
CA ILE A 69 3.60 3.66 -5.14
C ILE A 69 3.55 2.15 -5.42
N PRO A 70 2.55 1.38 -4.93
CA PRO A 70 2.40 -0.02 -5.30
C PRO A 70 2.21 -0.25 -6.80
N PHE A 71 1.53 0.67 -7.49
CA PHE A 71 1.34 0.59 -8.94
C PHE A 71 2.65 0.73 -9.72
N LEU A 72 3.50 1.68 -9.33
CA LEU A 72 4.86 1.80 -9.86
C LEU A 72 5.69 0.55 -9.54
N GLY A 73 5.52 -0.05 -8.35
CA GLY A 73 6.17 -1.31 -7.98
C GLY A 73 5.78 -2.49 -8.88
N LEU A 74 4.50 -2.59 -9.21
CA LEU A 74 3.99 -3.60 -10.15
C LEU A 74 4.62 -3.42 -11.54
N ILE A 75 4.60 -2.22 -12.09
CA ILE A 75 5.23 -1.93 -13.40
C ILE A 75 6.75 -2.15 -13.33
N GLY A 76 7.38 -1.69 -12.26
CA GLY A 76 8.82 -1.84 -12.02
C GLY A 76 9.26 -3.30 -12.02
N SER A 77 8.43 -4.20 -11.49
CA SER A 77 8.69 -5.64 -11.52
C SER A 77 8.70 -6.23 -12.93
N PHE A 78 7.93 -5.68 -13.89
CA PHE A 78 8.00 -6.10 -15.29
C PHE A 78 9.21 -5.49 -16.02
N VAL A 79 9.55 -4.24 -15.73
CA VAL A 79 10.70 -3.54 -16.35
C VAL A 79 12.03 -4.09 -15.83
N ALA A 80 12.06 -4.63 -14.61
CA ALA A 80 13.24 -5.25 -13.99
C ALA A 80 13.71 -6.55 -14.66
N PHE A 81 13.09 -6.97 -15.77
CA PHE A 81 13.55 -8.10 -16.59
C PHE A 81 15.02 -7.95 -17.03
N LEU A 82 15.46 -6.71 -17.30
CA LEU A 82 16.86 -6.38 -17.58
C LEU A 82 17.61 -6.16 -16.26
N PRO A 83 18.63 -6.97 -15.92
CA PRO A 83 19.27 -6.94 -14.59
C PRO A 83 19.81 -5.56 -14.19
N VAL A 84 20.43 -4.83 -15.12
CA VAL A 84 21.02 -3.51 -14.85
C VAL A 84 19.96 -2.45 -14.55
N ILE A 85 18.89 -2.44 -15.35
CA ILE A 85 17.78 -1.51 -15.17
C ILE A 85 16.99 -1.88 -13.91
N GLY A 86 16.78 -3.18 -13.68
CA GLY A 86 16.13 -3.72 -12.49
C GLY A 86 16.80 -3.26 -11.20
N MET A 87 18.13 -3.29 -11.12
CA MET A 87 18.85 -2.79 -9.93
C MET A 87 18.50 -1.34 -9.60
N VAL A 88 18.47 -0.46 -10.60
CA VAL A 88 18.11 0.96 -10.38
C VAL A 88 16.66 1.10 -9.94
N ILE A 89 15.75 0.34 -10.57
CA ILE A 89 14.33 0.34 -10.21
C ILE A 89 14.13 -0.15 -8.79
N HIS A 90 14.79 -1.24 -8.38
CA HIS A 90 14.70 -1.79 -7.03
C HIS A 90 15.17 -0.78 -5.96
N TRP A 91 16.22 0.00 -6.23
CA TRP A 91 16.62 1.10 -5.34
C TRP A 91 15.59 2.22 -5.25
N ILE A 92 15.02 2.63 -6.38
CA ILE A 92 13.96 3.64 -6.41
C ILE A 92 12.74 3.15 -5.60
N LEU A 93 12.31 1.91 -5.84
CA LEU A 93 11.19 1.29 -5.15
C LEU A 93 11.46 1.08 -3.67
N PHE A 94 12.68 0.74 -3.27
CA PHE A 94 13.08 0.61 -1.87
C PHE A 94 12.78 1.90 -1.08
N PHE A 95 13.24 3.06 -1.57
CA PHE A 95 12.96 4.34 -0.92
C PHE A 95 11.48 4.70 -0.96
N LEU A 96 10.81 4.42 -2.09
CA LEU A 96 9.39 4.70 -2.26
C LEU A 96 8.54 3.86 -1.30
N MET A 97 8.93 2.61 -1.04
CA MET A 97 8.25 1.70 -0.13
C MET A 97 8.47 2.06 1.34
N ILE A 98 9.65 2.57 1.71
CA ILE A 98 9.86 3.16 3.05
C ILE A 98 8.89 4.32 3.26
N PHE A 99 8.79 5.23 2.28
CA PHE A 99 7.86 6.35 2.33
C PHE A 99 6.40 5.88 2.39
N PHE A 100 6.05 4.84 1.63
CA PHE A 100 4.74 4.19 1.69
C PHE A 100 4.44 3.70 3.11
N VAL A 101 5.28 2.86 3.70
CA VAL A 101 5.01 2.34 5.06
C VAL A 101 4.85 3.48 6.07
N PHE A 102 5.69 4.52 5.98
CA PHE A 102 5.58 5.68 6.86
C PHE A 102 4.21 6.38 6.74
N ILE A 103 3.73 6.63 5.53
CA ILE A 103 2.40 7.23 5.31
C ILE A 103 1.29 6.31 5.82
N VAL A 104 1.38 4.99 5.60
CA VAL A 104 0.35 4.03 6.07
C VAL A 104 0.24 4.13 7.58
N LEU A 105 1.37 4.20 8.27
CA LEU A 105 1.45 4.33 9.72
C LEU A 105 0.99 5.70 10.22
N ALA A 106 1.23 6.77 9.47
CA ALA A 106 0.76 8.12 9.80
C ALA A 106 -0.75 8.34 9.50
N ALA A 107 -1.36 7.51 8.64
CA ALA A 107 -2.75 7.69 8.23
C ALA A 107 -3.73 7.55 9.43
N PRO A 108 -4.72 8.45 9.55
CA PRO A 108 -5.68 8.42 10.65
C PRO A 108 -6.58 7.18 10.58
N THR A 109 -6.83 6.59 11.75
CA THR A 109 -7.71 5.43 11.90
C THR A 109 -9.16 5.93 11.98
N TYR A 110 -10.02 5.46 11.09
CA TYR A 110 -11.43 5.86 11.09
C TYR A 110 -12.19 4.94 12.03
N ILE A 111 -12.79 5.51 13.08
CA ILE A 111 -13.69 4.80 13.99
C ILE A 111 -15.12 5.11 13.53
N PRO A 112 -15.81 4.18 12.84
CA PRO A 112 -17.19 4.39 12.46
C PRO A 112 -18.06 4.52 13.71
N ASN A 113 -18.54 5.72 14.01
CA ASN A 113 -19.44 5.98 15.12
C ASN A 113 -20.90 5.79 14.65
N LYS A 114 -21.47 4.61 14.94
CA LYS A 114 -22.88 4.28 14.64
C LYS A 114 -23.88 5.23 15.32
N ASN A 115 -23.46 5.90 16.41
CA ASN A 115 -24.27 6.81 17.21
C ASN A 115 -23.99 8.30 16.91
N ALA A 116 -23.17 8.62 15.91
CA ALA A 116 -22.91 10.00 15.52
C ALA A 116 -24.18 10.63 14.94
N ARG A 117 -24.94 11.33 15.79
CA ARG A 117 -26.04 12.19 15.36
C ARG A 117 -25.47 13.54 14.96
N VAL A 118 -25.40 13.73 13.65
CA VAL A 118 -25.10 15.00 13.00
C VAL A 118 -26.12 16.07 13.40
N VAL A 119 -25.68 17.32 13.61
CA VAL A 119 -26.47 18.41 14.23
C VAL A 119 -27.83 18.63 13.57
N TYR A 120 -27.92 18.42 12.26
CA TYR A 120 -29.17 18.52 11.50
C TYR A 120 -30.19 17.42 11.86
N THR A 121 -29.73 16.21 12.20
CA THR A 121 -30.63 15.14 12.72
C THR A 121 -31.12 15.43 14.14
N GLN A 122 -30.33 16.15 14.96
CA GLN A 122 -30.76 16.63 16.27
C GLN A 122 -31.87 17.67 16.14
N TYR A 123 -31.69 18.67 15.26
CA TYR A 123 -32.68 19.73 15.04
C TYR A 123 -34.02 19.19 14.52
N LYS A 124 -34.00 18.30 13.51
CA LYS A 124 -35.22 17.66 12.99
C LYS A 124 -35.97 16.86 14.04
N LYS A 125 -35.26 16.20 14.96
CA LYS A 125 -35.89 15.42 16.04
C LYS A 125 -36.46 16.31 17.14
N ARG A 126 -35.79 17.43 17.44
CA ARG A 126 -36.30 18.45 18.37
C ARG A 126 -37.59 19.09 17.86
N ILE A 127 -37.62 19.56 16.60
CA ILE A 127 -38.84 20.11 15.98
C ILE A 127 -39.98 19.10 16.03
N LYS A 128 -39.69 17.81 15.78
CA LYS A 128 -40.73 16.78 15.80
C LYS A 128 -41.29 16.54 17.21
N GLY A 129 -40.45 16.62 18.26
CA GLY A 129 -40.89 16.46 19.65
C GLY A 129 -41.55 17.70 20.27
N ASP A 130 -41.34 18.89 19.71
CA ASP A 130 -42.04 20.12 20.12
C ASP A 130 -43.44 20.26 19.49
N ASN A 131 -43.76 19.42 18.49
CA ASN A 131 -45.04 19.42 17.76
C ASN A 131 -46.00 18.28 18.15
N ASP A 132 -45.60 17.42 19.10
CA ASP A 132 -46.39 16.32 19.67
C ASP A 132 -46.79 16.66 21.12
#